data_AF-A0A3C0PGW5-F1
#
_entry.id   AF-A0A3C0PGW5-F1
#
_cell.length_a   1.000
_cell.length_b   1.000
_cell.length_c   1.000
_cell.angle_alpha   90.00
_cell.angle_beta   90.00
_cell.angle_gamma   90.00
#
_symmetry.space_group_name_H-M   'P 1'
#
loop_
_entity.id
_entity.type
_entity.pdbx_description
1 polymer ?
#
loop_
_entity_poly.entity_id
_entity_poly.type
_entity_poly.pdbx_seq_one_letter_code
_entity_poly.pdbx_strand_id
1 'polypeptide(L)'
;FMNLNQSAHGDREHGYIMTRLRLDRKVVVGYWQEDDVKNHIGVWTRAAAAWNDMQNAKIARFGDNMREVAVTEGDKVDAQIKFGLSVNTYGVGDIVKIINEAADSDIDKLVKEYYDTYIMADDCKAGGKFDKNVRYQARMEFALKSFMQSNGLTGFTTTFEDLHGLEQLPGLAAQRLMADGYGFGAEGDWKQAALVRTLKVMGEGLKGGCSFMEDYTYHFNPAGMKVLGAHMLEVCPTIADGKVKLESHQLGIGGKADPARLVFNVASGPAICTSLIDMGNRFRMIVNVVDCVQPDADMPKLPVARAVWVPQPDLKTGAAAWIYAGGAHHTAFSKAITAEYIEDFSAMAGIELVTIDKNTNLTDFKKELKWNEMYYMLAKGL
;
A
#
# COMPACT_ATOMS: atom_id res chain seq x y z
N PHE A 1 7.31 12.19 49.05
CA PHE A 1 7.16 12.79 47.71
C PHE A 1 8.41 12.56 46.85
N MET A 2 9.57 13.15 47.16
CA MET A 2 10.81 12.98 46.38
C MET A 2 11.18 11.51 46.10
N ASN A 3 11.08 10.63 47.10
CA ASN A 3 11.39 9.19 46.92
C ASN A 3 10.36 8.43 46.05
N LEU A 4 9.22 9.02 45.71
CA LEU A 4 8.15 8.38 44.93
C LEU A 4 8.10 8.91 43.50
N ASN A 5 8.12 10.23 43.33
CA ASN A 5 7.86 10.91 42.05
C ASN A 5 9.17 11.29 41.32
N GLN A 6 9.99 10.29 41.02
CA GLN A 6 11.40 10.49 40.63
C GLN A 6 11.79 9.93 39.26
N SER A 7 10.81 9.83 38.35
CA SER A 7 11.02 9.50 36.93
C SER A 7 12.11 10.33 36.25
N ALA A 8 12.30 11.59 36.67
CA ALA A 8 13.31 12.50 36.11
C ALA A 8 14.73 11.89 36.07
N HIS A 9 15.16 11.14 37.09
CA HIS A 9 16.43 10.41 37.05
C HIS A 9 16.26 8.91 36.83
N GLY A 10 15.15 8.31 37.26
CA GLY A 10 14.88 6.88 37.04
C GLY A 10 14.80 6.51 35.54
N ASP A 11 14.08 7.29 34.75
CA ASP A 11 13.91 7.01 33.31
C ASP A 11 15.20 7.28 32.51
N ARG A 12 16.08 8.16 33.02
CA ARG A 12 17.42 8.38 32.45
C ARG A 12 18.33 7.17 32.66
N GLU A 13 18.32 6.59 33.87
CA GLU A 13 19.04 5.33 34.15
C GLU A 13 18.51 4.17 33.31
N HIS A 14 17.18 4.06 33.17
CA HIS A 14 16.57 3.08 32.28
C HIS A 14 16.97 3.31 30.81
N GLY A 15 17.04 4.57 30.37
CA GLY A 15 17.53 4.93 29.03
C GLY A 15 18.98 4.50 28.79
N TYR A 16 19.85 4.58 29.81
CA TYR A 16 21.24 4.14 29.70
C TYR A 16 21.33 2.64 29.37
N ILE A 17 20.64 1.77 30.13
CA ILE A 17 20.76 0.32 29.91
C ILE A 17 20.24 -0.09 28.53
N MET A 18 19.16 0.53 28.04
CA MET A 18 18.64 0.26 26.70
C MET A 18 19.63 0.68 25.60
N THR A 19 20.29 1.85 25.72
CA THR A 19 21.36 2.25 24.77
C THR A 19 22.54 1.29 24.88
N ARG A 20 22.95 0.92 26.09
CA ARG A 20 24.09 0.04 26.34
C ARG A 20 23.89 -1.35 25.75
N LEU A 21 22.65 -1.84 25.73
CA LEU A 21 22.21 -3.09 25.09
C LEU A 21 21.88 -2.92 23.60
N ARG A 22 21.89 -1.69 23.07
CA ARG A 22 21.53 -1.35 21.68
C ARG A 22 20.11 -1.79 21.30
N LEU A 23 19.20 -1.65 22.24
CA LEU A 23 17.78 -1.88 22.00
C LEU A 23 17.14 -0.60 21.47
N ASP A 24 16.57 -0.69 20.27
CA ASP A 24 15.82 0.41 19.68
C ASP A 24 14.50 0.63 20.43
N ARG A 25 14.02 1.89 20.44
CA ARG A 25 12.86 2.30 21.23
C ARG A 25 12.34 3.69 20.86
N LYS A 26 11.03 3.86 21.00
CA LYS A 26 10.41 5.19 21.04
C LYS A 26 10.45 5.77 22.45
N VAL A 27 10.76 7.06 22.54
CA VAL A 27 10.74 7.82 23.81
C VAL A 27 9.73 8.95 23.67
N VAL A 28 8.68 8.91 24.49
CA VAL A 28 7.66 9.98 24.58
C VAL A 28 7.79 10.63 25.95
N VAL A 29 7.91 11.96 25.98
CA VAL A 29 8.13 12.72 27.21
C VAL A 29 7.03 13.77 27.36
N GLY A 30 6.29 13.70 28.47
CA GLY A 30 5.25 14.67 28.81
C GLY A 30 4.37 14.20 29.96
N TYR A 31 3.38 15.00 30.33
CA TYR A 31 2.39 14.58 31.32
C TYR A 31 1.38 13.62 30.70
N TRP A 32 1.07 12.52 31.38
CA TRP A 32 0.25 11.42 30.82
C TRP A 32 -1.17 11.83 30.35
N GLN A 33 -1.70 12.98 30.79
CA GLN A 33 -2.98 13.48 30.32
C GLN A 33 -2.87 14.44 29.13
N GLU A 34 -1.67 14.84 28.71
CA GLU A 34 -1.47 15.64 27.51
C GLU A 34 -1.87 14.83 26.28
N ASP A 35 -2.64 15.45 25.40
CA ASP A 35 -3.11 14.77 24.20
C ASP A 35 -1.98 14.43 23.24
N ASP A 36 -0.92 15.24 23.22
CA ASP A 36 0.31 14.97 22.46
C ASP A 36 0.97 13.65 22.88
N VAL A 37 1.13 13.42 24.20
CA VAL A 37 1.66 12.16 24.74
C VAL A 37 0.78 10.98 24.35
N LYS A 38 -0.55 11.10 24.51
CA LYS A 38 -1.50 10.04 24.12
C LYS A 38 -1.42 9.75 22.62
N ASN A 39 -1.27 10.79 21.80
CA ASN A 39 -1.17 10.65 20.35
C ASN A 39 0.10 9.89 19.95
N HIS A 40 1.28 10.28 20.44
CA HIS A 40 2.53 9.59 20.15
C HIS A 40 2.53 8.12 20.61
N ILE A 41 1.94 7.83 21.79
CA ILE A 41 1.75 6.44 22.25
C ILE A 41 0.76 5.69 21.34
N GLY A 42 -0.30 6.35 20.89
CA GLY A 42 -1.29 5.80 19.97
C GLY A 42 -0.68 5.43 18.60
N VAL A 43 0.15 6.30 18.03
CA VAL A 43 0.92 6.04 16.80
C VAL A 43 1.78 4.79 16.97
N TRP A 44 2.57 4.73 18.05
CA TRP A 44 3.43 3.60 18.34
C TRP A 44 2.67 2.29 18.51
N THR A 45 1.53 2.33 19.21
CA THR A 45 0.70 1.15 19.44
C THR A 45 0.16 0.59 18.12
N ARG A 46 -0.20 1.46 17.17
CA ARG A 46 -0.67 1.07 15.84
C ARG A 46 0.44 0.49 14.98
N ALA A 47 1.65 1.07 15.02
CA ALA A 47 2.82 0.49 14.39
C ALA A 47 3.16 -0.90 14.96
N ALA A 48 3.06 -1.07 16.28
CA ALA A 48 3.27 -2.36 16.95
C ALA A 48 2.21 -3.40 16.56
N ALA A 49 0.95 -3.00 16.41
CA ALA A 49 -0.11 -3.88 15.93
C ALA A 49 0.16 -4.34 14.49
N ALA A 50 0.60 -3.44 13.62
CA ALA A 50 0.95 -3.77 12.24
C ALA A 50 2.21 -4.63 12.14
N TRP A 51 3.19 -4.43 13.03
CA TRP A 51 4.35 -5.32 13.15
C TRP A 51 3.92 -6.75 13.51
N ASN A 52 3.06 -6.91 14.50
CA ASN A 52 2.51 -8.21 14.88
C ASN A 52 1.68 -8.85 13.75
N ASP A 53 0.89 -8.08 13.01
CA ASP A 53 0.14 -8.58 11.84
C ASP A 53 1.10 -9.07 10.73
N MET A 54 2.14 -8.29 10.40
CA MET A 54 3.11 -8.65 9.35
C MET A 54 3.90 -9.92 9.69
N GLN A 55 4.23 -10.13 10.97
CA GLN A 55 4.90 -11.34 11.45
C GLN A 55 4.07 -12.62 11.26
N ASN A 56 2.77 -12.50 11.01
CA ASN A 56 1.86 -13.62 10.76
C ASN A 56 1.21 -13.53 9.37
N ALA A 57 1.60 -12.55 8.56
CA ALA A 57 0.97 -12.29 7.28
C ALA A 57 1.32 -13.38 6.26
N LYS A 58 0.33 -13.73 5.43
CA LYS A 58 0.47 -14.70 4.34
C LYS A 58 0.01 -14.07 3.05
N ILE A 59 0.93 -13.93 2.10
CA ILE A 59 0.69 -13.35 0.79
C ILE A 59 0.61 -14.46 -0.25
N ALA A 60 -0.51 -14.54 -0.96
CA ALA A 60 -0.68 -15.43 -2.11
C ALA A 60 -0.33 -14.71 -3.40
N ARG A 61 0.56 -15.29 -4.19
CA ARG A 61 0.86 -14.80 -5.54
C ARG A 61 0.11 -15.66 -6.55
N PHE A 62 -0.70 -15.05 -7.41
CA PHE A 62 -1.32 -15.73 -8.54
C PHE A 62 -0.50 -15.43 -9.79
N GLY A 63 0.38 -16.37 -10.14
CA GLY A 63 1.45 -16.17 -11.11
C GLY A 63 2.75 -15.64 -10.49
N ASP A 64 3.72 -15.33 -11.34
CA ASP A 64 5.04 -14.82 -10.95
C ASP A 64 5.14 -13.29 -11.13
N ASN A 65 6.31 -12.72 -10.85
CA ASN A 65 6.63 -11.33 -11.19
C ASN A 65 6.46 -11.09 -12.71
N MET A 66 6.08 -9.87 -13.10
CA MET A 66 6.21 -9.46 -14.50
C MET A 66 7.66 -9.63 -14.97
N ARG A 67 7.85 -10.24 -16.13
CA ARG A 67 9.17 -10.53 -16.70
C ARG A 67 10.00 -9.26 -16.84
N GLU A 68 11.30 -9.40 -16.57
CA GLU A 68 12.31 -8.33 -16.67
C GLU A 68 12.10 -7.15 -15.70
N VAL A 69 11.19 -7.28 -14.70
CA VAL A 69 11.01 -6.26 -13.66
C VAL A 69 11.88 -6.57 -12.45
N ALA A 70 12.76 -5.62 -12.10
CA ALA A 70 13.70 -5.80 -10.99
C ALA A 70 13.07 -5.50 -9.62
N VAL A 71 12.46 -4.33 -9.44
CA VAL A 71 12.12 -3.81 -8.10
C VAL A 71 11.01 -4.58 -7.41
N THR A 72 10.16 -5.29 -8.15
CA THR A 72 9.09 -6.14 -7.59
C THR A 72 9.61 -7.52 -7.17
N GLU A 73 10.82 -7.90 -7.60
CA GLU A 73 11.49 -9.11 -7.16
C GLU A 73 12.17 -8.91 -5.79
N GLY A 74 12.66 -9.98 -5.19
CA GLY A 74 13.49 -9.94 -3.99
C GLY A 74 13.53 -11.29 -3.31
N ASP A 75 14.32 -11.38 -2.25
CA ASP A 75 14.46 -12.61 -1.49
C ASP A 75 13.31 -12.77 -0.47
N LYS A 76 12.41 -13.69 -0.79
CA LYS A 76 11.24 -14.03 0.04
C LYS A 76 11.65 -14.75 1.34
N VAL A 77 12.78 -15.46 1.34
CA VAL A 77 13.32 -16.12 2.54
C VAL A 77 13.87 -15.08 3.49
N ASP A 78 14.65 -14.13 2.99
CA ASP A 78 15.15 -13.01 3.80
C ASP A 78 14.01 -12.14 4.33
N ALA A 79 12.96 -11.92 3.53
CA ALA A 79 11.76 -11.23 3.99
C ALA A 79 11.04 -12.02 5.10
N GLN A 80 10.97 -13.35 5.01
CA GLN A 80 10.38 -14.18 6.06
C GLN A 80 11.23 -14.17 7.34
N ILE A 81 12.55 -14.25 7.23
CA ILE A 81 13.47 -14.14 8.38
C ILE A 81 13.33 -12.77 9.04
N LYS A 82 13.23 -11.71 8.24
CA LYS A 82 13.21 -10.33 8.75
C LYS A 82 11.85 -9.93 9.30
N PHE A 83 10.77 -10.27 8.62
CA PHE A 83 9.43 -9.75 8.86
C PHE A 83 8.42 -10.81 9.31
N GLY A 84 8.78 -12.09 9.38
CA GLY A 84 7.84 -13.20 9.64
C GLY A 84 6.84 -13.47 8.51
N LEU A 85 6.84 -12.63 7.47
CA LEU A 85 5.97 -12.67 6.30
C LEU A 85 6.17 -13.95 5.49
N SER A 86 5.08 -14.65 5.18
CA SER A 86 5.10 -15.80 4.27
C SER A 86 4.57 -15.41 2.90
N VAL A 87 5.33 -15.70 1.84
CA VAL A 87 4.96 -15.37 0.46
C VAL A 87 5.06 -16.62 -0.41
N ASN A 88 3.92 -17.10 -0.92
CA ASN A 88 3.88 -18.33 -1.72
C ASN A 88 3.06 -18.13 -2.99
N THR A 89 3.46 -18.82 -4.05
CA THR A 89 2.76 -18.78 -5.35
C THR A 89 1.78 -19.94 -5.46
N TYR A 90 0.59 -19.62 -5.94
CA TYR A 90 -0.48 -20.55 -6.30
C TYR A 90 -0.74 -20.44 -7.80
N GLY A 91 -1.11 -21.54 -8.43
CA GLY A 91 -1.41 -21.53 -9.86
C GLY A 91 -2.67 -20.72 -10.13
N VAL A 92 -2.69 -19.91 -11.20
CA VAL A 92 -3.90 -19.17 -11.61
C VAL A 92 -5.11 -20.09 -11.80
N GLY A 93 -4.87 -21.35 -12.19
CA GLY A 93 -5.86 -22.40 -12.33
C GLY A 93 -6.66 -22.69 -11.05
N ASP A 94 -6.08 -22.48 -9.87
CA ASP A 94 -6.77 -22.69 -8.59
C ASP A 94 -7.92 -21.68 -8.41
N ILE A 95 -7.71 -20.43 -8.87
CA ILE A 95 -8.75 -19.40 -8.88
C ILE A 95 -9.77 -19.66 -9.99
N VAL A 96 -9.32 -20.07 -11.17
CA VAL A 96 -10.19 -20.43 -12.30
C VAL A 96 -11.18 -21.52 -11.90
N LYS A 97 -10.72 -22.53 -11.14
CA LYS A 97 -11.58 -23.59 -10.62
C LYS A 97 -12.72 -23.03 -9.78
N ILE A 98 -12.43 -22.15 -8.83
CA ILE A 98 -13.43 -21.56 -7.94
C ILE A 98 -14.40 -20.65 -8.72
N ILE A 99 -13.90 -19.89 -9.71
CA ILE A 99 -14.74 -19.07 -10.60
C ILE A 99 -15.80 -19.93 -11.32
N ASN A 100 -15.40 -21.09 -11.82
CA ASN A 100 -16.27 -22.01 -12.57
C ASN A 100 -17.27 -22.73 -11.67
N GLU A 101 -16.92 -22.95 -10.39
CA GLU A 101 -17.78 -23.60 -9.40
C GLU A 101 -18.71 -22.62 -8.66
N ALA A 102 -18.53 -21.30 -8.83
CA ALA A 102 -19.32 -20.28 -8.15
C ALA A 102 -20.80 -20.30 -8.57
N ALA A 103 -21.69 -20.40 -7.58
CA ALA A 103 -23.13 -20.39 -7.80
C ALA A 103 -23.63 -19.01 -8.24
N ASP A 104 -24.54 -18.98 -9.22
CA ASP A 104 -25.13 -17.74 -9.74
C ASP A 104 -25.76 -16.87 -8.65
N SER A 105 -26.35 -17.50 -7.62
CA SER A 105 -26.99 -16.81 -6.50
C SER A 105 -26.01 -16.04 -5.62
N ASP A 106 -24.76 -16.47 -5.50
CA ASP A 106 -23.73 -15.72 -4.76
C ASP A 106 -23.22 -14.54 -5.59
N ILE A 107 -23.14 -14.72 -6.91
CA ILE A 107 -22.80 -13.64 -7.85
C ILE A 107 -23.89 -12.58 -7.88
N ASP A 108 -25.17 -12.98 -7.88
CA ASP A 108 -26.30 -12.06 -7.82
C ASP A 108 -26.30 -11.19 -6.55
N LYS A 109 -25.92 -11.76 -5.41
CA LYS A 109 -25.78 -11.00 -4.15
C LYS A 109 -24.70 -9.93 -4.26
N LEU A 110 -23.52 -10.29 -4.78
CA LEU A 110 -22.41 -9.34 -4.97
C LEU A 110 -22.78 -8.24 -5.96
N VAL A 111 -23.40 -8.60 -7.09
CA VAL A 111 -23.84 -7.61 -8.08
C VAL A 111 -24.89 -6.68 -7.47
N LYS A 112 -25.83 -7.20 -6.67
CA LYS A 112 -26.79 -6.35 -5.94
C LYS A 112 -26.07 -5.37 -5.01
N GLU A 113 -25.05 -5.82 -4.29
CA GLU A 113 -24.24 -4.93 -3.45
C GLU A 113 -23.54 -3.84 -4.27
N TYR A 114 -23.08 -4.14 -5.48
CA TYR A 114 -22.53 -3.13 -6.38
C TYR A 114 -23.57 -2.06 -6.75
N TYR A 115 -24.81 -2.47 -7.02
CA TYR A 115 -25.92 -1.53 -7.27
C TYR A 115 -26.24 -0.66 -6.06
N ASP A 116 -26.19 -1.22 -4.86
CA ASP A 116 -26.48 -0.50 -3.63
C ASP A 116 -25.34 0.48 -3.25
N THR A 117 -24.10 0.18 -3.64
CA THR A 117 -22.89 0.90 -3.21
C THR A 117 -22.37 1.90 -4.23
N TYR A 118 -22.46 1.59 -5.54
CA TYR A 118 -21.79 2.32 -6.60
C TYR A 118 -22.76 2.92 -7.62
N ILE A 119 -22.29 3.96 -8.30
CA ILE A 119 -22.99 4.48 -9.48
C ILE A 119 -22.59 3.64 -10.69
N MET A 120 -23.43 2.68 -11.01
CA MET A 120 -23.27 1.83 -12.20
C MET A 120 -23.46 2.64 -13.49
N ALA A 121 -22.49 2.59 -14.39
CA ALA A 121 -22.67 3.08 -15.77
C ALA A 121 -23.80 2.32 -16.47
N ASP A 122 -24.53 2.98 -17.37
CA ASP A 122 -25.74 2.40 -17.99
C ASP A 122 -25.45 1.13 -18.79
N ASP A 123 -24.30 1.07 -19.46
CA ASP A 123 -23.84 -0.10 -20.20
C ASP A 123 -23.36 -1.25 -19.30
N CYS A 124 -23.09 -0.98 -18.02
CA CYS A 124 -22.70 -1.96 -17.01
C CYS A 124 -23.89 -2.54 -16.24
N LYS A 125 -25.10 -1.97 -16.40
CA LYS A 125 -26.33 -2.48 -15.77
C LYS A 125 -26.83 -3.75 -16.47
N ALA A 126 -27.71 -4.50 -15.79
CA ALA A 126 -28.37 -5.70 -16.30
C ALA A 126 -28.92 -5.50 -17.72
N GLY A 127 -28.54 -6.41 -18.64
CA GLY A 127 -28.88 -6.34 -20.06
C GLY A 127 -28.05 -5.35 -20.89
N GLY A 128 -27.18 -4.56 -20.25
CA GLY A 128 -26.23 -3.65 -20.91
C GLY A 128 -25.06 -4.39 -21.57
N LYS A 129 -24.30 -3.65 -22.40
CA LYS A 129 -23.16 -4.18 -23.17
C LYS A 129 -22.13 -4.90 -22.28
N PHE A 130 -21.88 -4.39 -21.08
CA PHE A 130 -20.86 -4.85 -20.16
C PHE A 130 -21.43 -5.57 -18.92
N ASP A 131 -22.73 -5.90 -18.90
CA ASP A 131 -23.36 -6.66 -17.80
C ASP A 131 -22.56 -7.93 -17.46
N LYS A 132 -22.28 -8.76 -18.47
CA LYS A 132 -21.47 -9.98 -18.31
C LYS A 132 -20.07 -9.68 -17.76
N ASN A 133 -19.49 -8.55 -18.12
CA ASN A 133 -18.15 -8.18 -17.67
C ASN A 133 -18.13 -7.84 -16.18
N VAL A 134 -19.15 -7.12 -15.71
CA VAL A 134 -19.36 -6.84 -14.28
C VAL A 134 -19.60 -8.13 -13.51
N ARG A 135 -20.48 -9.00 -14.02
CA ARG A 135 -20.76 -10.29 -13.39
C ARG A 135 -19.53 -11.20 -13.33
N TYR A 136 -18.65 -11.12 -14.32
CA TYR A 136 -17.38 -11.86 -14.29
C TYR A 136 -16.44 -11.32 -13.21
N GLN A 137 -16.31 -9.99 -13.05
CA GLN A 137 -15.55 -9.44 -11.90
C GLN A 137 -16.15 -9.85 -10.56
N ALA A 138 -17.48 -9.96 -10.44
CA ALA A 138 -18.11 -10.50 -9.23
C ALA A 138 -17.74 -11.96 -8.97
N ARG A 139 -17.63 -12.80 -10.01
CA ARG A 139 -17.09 -14.16 -9.88
C ARG A 139 -15.65 -14.18 -9.42
N MET A 140 -14.82 -13.29 -9.97
CA MET A 140 -13.42 -13.17 -9.56
C MET A 140 -13.29 -12.70 -8.11
N GLU A 141 -14.09 -11.73 -7.69
CA GLU A 141 -14.16 -11.26 -6.31
C GLU A 141 -14.56 -12.39 -5.36
N PHE A 142 -15.62 -13.12 -5.69
CA PHE A 142 -16.05 -14.29 -4.92
C PHE A 142 -14.94 -15.34 -4.80
N ALA A 143 -14.30 -15.67 -5.93
CA ALA A 143 -13.28 -16.71 -5.98
C ALA A 143 -12.02 -16.32 -5.20
N LEU A 144 -11.51 -15.10 -5.42
CA LEU A 144 -10.37 -14.56 -4.67
C LEU A 144 -10.71 -14.50 -3.18
N LYS A 145 -11.84 -13.90 -2.79
CA LYS A 145 -12.23 -13.80 -1.37
C LYS A 145 -12.36 -15.17 -0.69
N SER A 146 -12.98 -16.14 -1.37
CA SER A 146 -13.12 -17.51 -0.85
C SER A 146 -11.77 -18.21 -0.71
N PHE A 147 -10.88 -18.05 -1.70
CA PHE A 147 -9.53 -18.59 -1.66
C PHE A 147 -8.72 -17.97 -0.52
N MET A 148 -8.77 -16.65 -0.38
CA MET A 148 -8.09 -15.89 0.66
C MET A 148 -8.52 -16.33 2.07
N GLN A 149 -9.83 -16.44 2.30
CA GLN A 149 -10.38 -16.84 3.59
C GLN A 149 -10.05 -18.29 3.95
N SER A 150 -10.22 -19.23 3.01
CA SER A 150 -9.97 -20.66 3.26
C SER A 150 -8.50 -20.98 3.56
N ASN A 151 -7.57 -20.14 3.09
CA ASN A 151 -6.14 -20.30 3.31
C ASN A 151 -5.57 -19.36 4.41
N GLY A 152 -6.40 -18.52 5.02
CA GLY A 152 -5.97 -17.55 6.04
C GLY A 152 -4.95 -16.54 5.49
N LEU A 153 -5.15 -16.07 4.27
CA LEU A 153 -4.28 -15.13 3.58
C LEU A 153 -4.65 -13.68 3.93
N THR A 154 -3.67 -12.80 4.02
CA THR A 154 -3.87 -11.37 4.38
C THR A 154 -3.63 -10.41 3.22
N GLY A 155 -3.06 -10.90 2.12
CA GLY A 155 -2.91 -10.14 0.89
C GLY A 155 -2.53 -11.00 -0.29
N PHE A 156 -2.57 -10.44 -1.48
CA PHE A 156 -2.29 -11.19 -2.70
C PHE A 156 -1.69 -10.33 -3.80
N THR A 157 -1.16 -11.00 -4.81
CA THR A 157 -0.70 -10.37 -6.05
C THR A 157 -1.34 -11.02 -7.26
N THR A 158 -1.38 -10.26 -8.35
CA THR A 158 -1.80 -10.74 -9.67
C THR A 158 -0.70 -10.42 -10.67
N THR A 159 -0.75 -11.03 -11.85
CA THR A 159 0.09 -10.61 -12.99
C THR A 159 -0.74 -10.69 -14.27
N PHE A 160 -0.65 -9.67 -15.11
CA PHE A 160 -1.34 -9.69 -16.40
C PHE A 160 -0.67 -10.63 -17.41
N GLU A 161 0.53 -11.12 -17.11
CA GLU A 161 1.28 -12.05 -17.98
C GLU A 161 0.88 -13.52 -17.80
N ASP A 162 0.15 -13.85 -16.74
CA ASP A 162 -0.43 -15.18 -16.49
C ASP A 162 -1.91 -15.08 -16.11
N LEU A 163 -2.76 -15.06 -17.14
CA LEU A 163 -4.22 -15.00 -17.01
C LEU A 163 -4.88 -16.22 -17.68
N HIS A 164 -4.18 -17.36 -17.73
CA HIS A 164 -4.72 -18.55 -18.38
C HIS A 164 -5.99 -19.04 -17.66
N GLY A 165 -7.07 -19.22 -18.42
CA GLY A 165 -8.40 -19.57 -17.89
C GLY A 165 -9.21 -18.40 -17.32
N LEU A 166 -8.63 -17.21 -17.15
CA LEU A 166 -9.36 -16.00 -16.77
C LEU A 166 -9.88 -15.26 -18.01
N GLU A 167 -11.09 -14.73 -17.96
CA GLU A 167 -11.69 -13.91 -19.03
C GLU A 167 -11.23 -12.44 -18.94
N GLN A 168 -10.86 -11.98 -17.74
CA GLN A 168 -10.46 -10.60 -17.44
C GLN A 168 -9.32 -10.57 -16.43
N LEU A 169 -8.57 -9.46 -16.41
CA LEU A 169 -7.67 -9.13 -15.30
C LEU A 169 -8.51 -8.73 -14.05
N PRO A 170 -8.12 -9.12 -12.82
CA PRO A 170 -8.84 -8.69 -11.61
C PRO A 170 -8.73 -7.17 -11.39
N GLY A 171 -9.83 -6.45 -11.59
CA GLY A 171 -9.91 -4.99 -11.42
C GLY A 171 -10.77 -4.63 -10.22
N LEU A 172 -12.08 -4.53 -10.45
CA LEU A 172 -13.09 -4.33 -9.40
C LEU A 172 -12.89 -5.29 -8.23
N ALA A 173 -12.64 -6.58 -8.51
CA ALA A 173 -12.38 -7.57 -7.48
C ALA A 173 -11.21 -7.16 -6.56
N ALA A 174 -10.07 -6.77 -7.12
CA ALA A 174 -8.91 -6.33 -6.33
C ALA A 174 -9.20 -5.03 -5.55
N GLN A 175 -9.93 -4.09 -6.14
CA GLN A 175 -10.33 -2.85 -5.49
C GLN A 175 -11.20 -3.11 -4.24
N ARG A 176 -12.17 -4.03 -4.34
CA ARG A 176 -13.05 -4.38 -3.23
C ARG A 176 -12.36 -5.22 -2.17
N LEU A 177 -11.51 -6.20 -2.55
CA LEU A 177 -10.70 -6.92 -1.56
C LEU A 177 -9.76 -5.97 -0.79
N MET A 178 -9.14 -5.00 -1.46
CA MET A 178 -8.39 -3.97 -0.73
C MET A 178 -9.30 -3.16 0.22
N ALA A 179 -10.53 -2.84 -0.18
CA ALA A 179 -11.47 -2.15 0.71
C ALA A 179 -11.84 -2.99 1.94
N ASP A 180 -11.88 -4.31 1.81
CA ASP A 180 -12.10 -5.29 2.88
C ASP A 180 -10.88 -5.48 3.82
N GLY A 181 -9.77 -4.78 3.59
CA GLY A 181 -8.59 -4.85 4.47
C GLY A 181 -7.43 -5.70 3.93
N TYR A 182 -7.57 -6.33 2.76
CA TYR A 182 -6.51 -7.14 2.18
C TYR A 182 -5.38 -6.27 1.61
N GLY A 183 -4.16 -6.77 1.72
CA GLY A 183 -3.01 -6.27 0.97
C GLY A 183 -3.12 -6.64 -0.51
N PHE A 184 -2.72 -5.74 -1.40
CA PHE A 184 -2.63 -6.02 -2.83
C PHE A 184 -1.39 -5.37 -3.43
N GLY A 185 -0.73 -6.09 -4.33
CA GLY A 185 0.36 -5.59 -5.16
C GLY A 185 0.23 -6.15 -6.56
N ALA A 186 0.34 -5.29 -7.56
CA ALA A 186 0.19 -5.69 -8.94
C ALA A 186 1.49 -6.30 -9.51
N GLU A 187 1.40 -6.99 -10.66
CA GLU A 187 2.53 -7.59 -11.39
C GLU A 187 3.44 -8.50 -10.55
N GLY A 188 2.87 -9.23 -9.60
CA GLY A 188 3.59 -10.13 -8.69
C GLY A 188 4.30 -9.43 -7.52
N ASP A 189 4.07 -8.13 -7.30
CA ASP A 189 4.73 -7.32 -6.27
C ASP A 189 4.24 -7.65 -4.85
N TRP A 190 4.85 -8.68 -4.29
CA TRP A 190 4.51 -9.20 -2.96
C TRP A 190 4.97 -8.29 -1.83
N LYS A 191 6.01 -7.47 -2.04
CA LYS A 191 6.48 -6.50 -1.04
C LYS A 191 5.42 -5.43 -0.82
N GLN A 192 4.83 -4.94 -1.91
CA GLN A 192 3.81 -3.90 -1.81
C GLN A 192 2.46 -4.45 -1.39
N ALA A 193 2.13 -5.69 -1.74
CA ALA A 193 0.98 -6.37 -1.15
C ALA A 193 1.08 -6.41 0.39
N ALA A 194 2.24 -6.81 0.93
CA ALA A 194 2.47 -6.81 2.36
C ALA A 194 2.42 -5.39 2.95
N LEU A 195 3.06 -4.42 2.31
CA LEU A 195 3.09 -3.04 2.80
C LEU A 195 1.69 -2.39 2.80
N VAL A 196 0.87 -2.62 1.78
CA VAL A 196 -0.52 -2.13 1.75
C VAL A 196 -1.33 -2.72 2.91
N ARG A 197 -1.14 -4.01 3.23
CA ARG A 197 -1.76 -4.64 4.41
C ARG A 197 -1.28 -3.97 5.71
N THR A 198 0.03 -3.78 5.85
CA THR A 198 0.64 -3.10 7.02
C THR A 198 0.04 -1.71 7.24
N LEU A 199 -0.09 -0.90 6.19
CA LEU A 199 -0.68 0.43 6.26
C LEU A 199 -2.18 0.40 6.61
N LYS A 200 -2.93 -0.61 6.14
CA LYS A 200 -4.34 -0.79 6.52
C LYS A 200 -4.48 -1.10 8.01
N VAL A 201 -3.63 -1.96 8.56
CA VAL A 201 -3.65 -2.27 10.00
C VAL A 201 -3.31 -1.04 10.84
N MET A 202 -2.31 -0.25 10.45
CA MET A 202 -2.00 1.00 11.15
C MET A 202 -3.16 2.00 11.12
N GLY A 203 -3.82 2.10 9.96
CA GLY A 203 -4.92 3.03 9.70
C GLY A 203 -6.29 2.63 10.28
N GLU A 204 -6.42 1.46 10.91
CA GLU A 204 -7.71 0.93 11.34
C GLU A 204 -8.49 1.89 12.25
N GLY A 205 -9.72 2.23 11.87
CA GLY A 205 -10.56 3.18 12.60
C GLY A 205 -10.13 4.66 12.53
N LEU A 206 -9.08 5.00 11.78
CA LEU A 206 -8.71 6.39 11.49
C LEU A 206 -9.50 6.91 10.28
N LYS A 207 -9.67 8.23 10.22
CA LYS A 207 -10.26 8.88 9.05
C LYS A 207 -9.23 8.92 7.91
N GLY A 208 -9.65 8.48 6.73
CA GLY A 208 -8.79 8.38 5.55
C GLY A 208 -8.59 6.92 5.16
N GLY A 209 -8.20 6.68 3.91
CA GLY A 209 -7.96 5.33 3.40
C GLY A 209 -6.49 5.01 3.15
N CYS A 210 -6.25 3.75 2.80
CA CYS A 210 -4.96 3.24 2.33
C CYS A 210 -5.19 2.45 1.04
N SER A 211 -4.31 2.63 0.05
CA SER A 211 -4.41 2.01 -1.27
C SER A 211 -3.04 1.58 -1.79
N PHE A 212 -3.03 0.55 -2.63
CA PHE A 212 -1.99 0.40 -3.64
C PHE A 212 -2.00 1.60 -4.61
N MET A 213 -0.85 2.05 -5.07
CA MET A 213 -0.71 3.22 -5.94
C MET A 213 0.57 3.16 -6.77
N GLU A 214 0.54 3.76 -7.96
CA GLU A 214 1.70 3.95 -8.82
C GLU A 214 1.76 5.40 -9.33
N ASP A 215 2.94 6.02 -9.30
CA ASP A 215 3.20 7.32 -9.94
C ASP A 215 3.08 7.18 -11.46
N TYR A 216 1.95 7.60 -12.03
CA TYR A 216 1.60 7.26 -13.42
C TYR A 216 2.09 8.29 -14.45
N THR A 217 1.95 9.58 -14.14
CA THR A 217 2.43 10.65 -15.03
C THR A 217 2.63 11.99 -14.30
N TYR A 218 3.40 12.90 -14.92
CA TYR A 218 3.75 14.20 -14.35
C TYR A 218 3.11 15.36 -15.11
N HIS A 219 2.75 16.40 -14.35
CA HIS A 219 2.37 17.71 -14.87
C HIS A 219 3.51 18.71 -14.62
N PHE A 220 4.42 18.91 -15.58
CA PHE A 220 5.58 19.80 -15.44
C PHE A 220 5.28 21.28 -15.76
N ASN A 221 4.17 21.81 -15.24
CA ASN A 221 3.92 23.25 -15.31
C ASN A 221 4.67 23.97 -14.18
N PRO A 222 5.56 24.94 -14.47
CA PRO A 222 6.30 25.67 -13.44
C PRO A 222 5.42 26.38 -12.40
N ALA A 223 4.17 26.70 -12.75
CA ALA A 223 3.22 27.32 -11.83
C ALA A 223 2.60 26.35 -10.80
N GLY A 224 2.76 25.03 -11.00
CA GLY A 224 2.16 24.04 -10.11
C GLY A 224 2.45 22.62 -10.58
N MET A 225 3.67 22.15 -10.33
CA MET A 225 4.08 20.80 -10.70
C MET A 225 3.38 19.74 -9.84
N LYS A 226 2.86 18.69 -10.49
CA LYS A 226 2.06 17.63 -9.83
C LYS A 226 2.39 16.25 -10.38
N VAL A 227 2.05 15.24 -9.60
CA VAL A 227 1.99 13.84 -10.01
C VAL A 227 0.53 13.41 -10.08
N LEU A 228 0.18 12.65 -11.11
CA LEU A 228 -1.03 11.86 -11.14
C LEU A 228 -0.65 10.41 -10.85
N GLY A 229 -1.19 9.87 -9.76
CA GLY A 229 -1.07 8.45 -9.43
C GLY A 229 -2.37 7.71 -9.73
N ALA A 230 -2.18 6.48 -10.18
CA ALA A 230 -3.26 5.55 -10.51
C ALA A 230 -2.69 4.12 -10.49
N HIS A 231 -3.44 3.20 -11.08
CA HIS A 231 -2.90 1.96 -11.62
C HIS A 231 -3.73 1.55 -12.84
N MET A 232 -3.41 0.43 -13.48
CA MET A 232 -4.20 -0.05 -14.62
C MET A 232 -5.68 -0.26 -14.27
N LEU A 233 -6.00 -0.78 -13.08
CA LEU A 233 -7.36 -0.93 -12.55
C LEU A 233 -7.45 -0.66 -11.04
N GLU A 234 -6.44 -1.08 -10.29
CA GLU A 234 -6.52 -1.52 -8.90
C GLU A 234 -6.21 -0.38 -7.92
N VAL A 235 -7.08 0.63 -7.87
CA VAL A 235 -7.03 1.67 -6.84
C VAL A 235 -8.17 1.47 -5.84
N CYS A 236 -7.84 1.39 -4.55
CA CYS A 236 -8.79 1.06 -3.48
C CYS A 236 -9.79 2.21 -3.25
N PRO A 237 -11.11 1.96 -3.17
CA PRO A 237 -12.11 3.01 -2.99
C PRO A 237 -12.11 3.64 -1.58
N THR A 238 -11.31 3.13 -0.63
CA THR A 238 -11.22 3.73 0.72
C THR A 238 -10.60 5.13 0.72
N ILE A 239 -9.89 5.51 -0.34
CA ILE A 239 -9.34 6.86 -0.53
C ILE A 239 -10.23 7.75 -1.41
N ALA A 240 -11.38 7.25 -1.87
CA ALA A 240 -12.29 8.00 -2.72
C ALA A 240 -12.88 9.22 -1.99
N ASP A 241 -13.06 10.30 -2.75
CA ASP A 241 -13.82 11.48 -2.35
C ASP A 241 -15.19 11.46 -3.04
N GLY A 242 -16.24 11.27 -2.24
CA GLY A 242 -17.61 11.26 -2.72
C GLY A 242 -17.98 10.01 -3.52
N LYS A 243 -18.64 10.21 -4.65
CA LYS A 243 -19.34 9.15 -5.40
C LYS A 243 -18.36 8.31 -6.23
N VAL A 244 -18.39 7.00 -6.02
CA VAL A 244 -17.62 6.01 -6.79
C VAL A 244 -18.47 5.47 -7.94
N LYS A 245 -17.92 5.49 -9.16
CA LYS A 245 -18.57 4.93 -10.37
C LYS A 245 -18.04 3.55 -10.67
N LEU A 246 -18.91 2.64 -11.11
CA LEU A 246 -18.52 1.34 -11.66
C LEU A 246 -18.65 1.40 -13.17
N GLU A 247 -17.53 1.23 -13.86
CA GLU A 247 -17.40 1.36 -15.32
C GLU A 247 -16.62 0.16 -15.88
N SER A 248 -16.79 -0.11 -17.19
CA SER A 248 -16.05 -1.15 -17.91
C SER A 248 -15.50 -0.56 -19.20
N HIS A 249 -14.20 -0.75 -19.43
CA HIS A 249 -13.49 -0.16 -20.57
C HIS A 249 -12.46 -1.13 -21.12
N GLN A 250 -12.07 -0.93 -22.38
CA GLN A 250 -11.03 -1.72 -23.01
C GLN A 250 -9.70 -1.62 -22.26
N LEU A 251 -9.03 -2.77 -22.08
CA LEU A 251 -7.66 -2.88 -21.59
C LEU A 251 -6.87 -3.82 -22.52
N GLY A 252 -5.91 -3.26 -23.27
CA GLY A 252 -5.08 -4.07 -24.17
C GLY A 252 -4.04 -4.92 -23.44
N ILE A 253 -3.60 -4.47 -22.25
CA ILE A 253 -2.62 -5.18 -21.41
C ILE A 253 -3.25 -6.48 -20.90
N GLY A 254 -2.53 -7.60 -21.03
CA GLY A 254 -3.01 -8.94 -20.70
C GLY A 254 -3.88 -9.61 -21.77
N GLY A 255 -4.33 -8.88 -22.80
CA GLY A 255 -5.05 -9.45 -23.95
C GLY A 255 -6.38 -10.12 -23.61
N LYS A 256 -7.09 -9.59 -22.60
CA LYS A 256 -8.36 -10.13 -22.08
C LYS A 256 -9.55 -9.24 -22.41
N ALA A 257 -10.76 -9.67 -22.01
CA ALA A 257 -11.97 -8.88 -22.18
C ALA A 257 -11.93 -7.61 -21.31
N ASP A 258 -12.72 -6.61 -21.69
CA ASP A 258 -12.83 -5.30 -21.04
C ASP A 258 -13.18 -5.44 -19.54
N PRO A 259 -12.25 -5.15 -18.61
CA PRO A 259 -12.50 -5.36 -17.19
C PRO A 259 -13.36 -4.25 -16.57
N ALA A 260 -14.27 -4.64 -15.67
CA ALA A 260 -14.98 -3.68 -14.83
C ALA A 260 -14.08 -3.18 -13.69
N ARG A 261 -14.22 -1.90 -13.34
CA ARG A 261 -13.44 -1.19 -12.31
C ARG A 261 -14.24 -0.09 -11.63
N LEU A 262 -13.73 0.38 -10.50
CA LEU A 262 -14.19 1.58 -9.81
C LEU A 262 -13.39 2.79 -10.26
N VAL A 263 -14.09 3.89 -10.56
CA VAL A 263 -13.55 5.17 -11.01
C VAL A 263 -13.99 6.27 -10.04
N PHE A 264 -13.02 7.02 -9.51
CA PHE A 264 -13.24 8.11 -8.54
C PHE A 264 -12.02 9.04 -8.48
N ASN A 265 -12.20 10.18 -7.80
CA ASN A 265 -11.11 11.10 -7.42
C ASN A 265 -10.79 10.92 -5.93
N VAL A 266 -9.61 11.37 -5.52
CA VAL A 266 -9.16 11.37 -4.13
C VAL A 266 -9.20 12.78 -3.56
N ALA A 267 -9.58 12.93 -2.29
CA ALA A 267 -9.76 14.23 -1.65
C ALA A 267 -8.43 14.97 -1.52
N SER A 268 -8.47 16.30 -1.36
CA SER A 268 -7.28 17.08 -1.02
C SER A 268 -6.80 16.83 0.41
N GLY A 269 -5.55 17.16 0.70
CA GLY A 269 -4.96 17.11 2.05
C GLY A 269 -3.73 16.21 2.15
N PRO A 270 -3.12 16.14 3.34
CA PRO A 270 -1.86 15.42 3.54
C PRO A 270 -2.02 13.92 3.30
N ALA A 271 -0.96 13.32 2.78
CA ALA A 271 -0.84 11.89 2.55
C ALA A 271 0.64 11.47 2.55
N ILE A 272 0.87 10.16 2.47
CA ILE A 272 2.20 9.58 2.26
C ILE A 272 2.17 8.55 1.13
N CYS A 273 3.28 8.47 0.39
CA CYS A 273 3.59 7.36 -0.50
C CYS A 273 4.77 6.58 0.10
N THR A 274 4.57 5.29 0.38
CA THR A 274 5.58 4.45 1.05
C THR A 274 6.00 3.28 0.17
N SER A 275 7.28 2.95 0.13
CA SER A 275 7.83 1.84 -0.66
C SER A 275 8.79 1.02 0.17
N LEU A 276 8.61 -0.31 0.16
CA LEU A 276 9.54 -1.27 0.72
C LEU A 276 10.35 -1.90 -0.41
N ILE A 277 11.67 -1.74 -0.38
CA ILE A 277 12.57 -2.28 -1.39
C ILE A 277 13.58 -3.24 -0.78
N ASP A 278 13.98 -4.23 -1.58
CA ASP A 278 15.05 -5.14 -1.28
C ASP A 278 16.34 -4.64 -1.95
N MET A 279 17.37 -4.35 -1.15
CA MET A 279 18.68 -3.90 -1.62
C MET A 279 19.64 -5.09 -1.83
N GLY A 280 19.16 -6.33 -1.67
CA GLY A 280 19.91 -7.58 -1.76
C GLY A 280 20.48 -8.06 -0.43
N ASN A 281 21.09 -7.19 0.37
CA ASN A 281 21.66 -7.54 1.69
C ASN A 281 20.80 -7.10 2.89
N ARG A 282 19.77 -6.28 2.62
CA ARG A 282 18.90 -5.64 3.61
C ARG A 282 17.67 -5.06 2.90
N PHE A 283 16.67 -4.73 3.69
CA PHE A 283 15.51 -3.96 3.24
C PHE A 283 15.68 -2.47 3.54
N ARG A 284 15.11 -1.62 2.70
CA ARG A 284 14.96 -0.18 2.92
C ARG A 284 13.49 0.20 2.79
N MET A 285 13.00 0.95 3.76
CA MET A 285 11.73 1.66 3.71
C MET A 285 11.98 3.10 3.21
N ILE A 286 11.16 3.55 2.28
CA ILE A 286 11.18 4.92 1.77
C ILE A 286 9.79 5.50 1.96
N VAL A 287 9.69 6.67 2.58
CA VAL A 287 8.43 7.40 2.71
C VAL A 287 8.56 8.79 2.13
N ASN A 288 7.65 9.16 1.22
CA ASN A 288 7.52 10.52 0.73
C ASN A 288 6.22 11.14 1.26
N VAL A 289 6.34 12.25 1.98
CA VAL A 289 5.21 13.08 2.38
C VAL A 289 4.72 13.85 1.17
N VAL A 290 3.42 13.77 0.89
CA VAL A 290 2.80 14.41 -0.28
C VAL A 290 1.52 15.13 0.13
N ASP A 291 1.13 16.14 -0.63
CA ASP A 291 -0.12 16.86 -0.46
C ASP A 291 -1.04 16.55 -1.64
N CYS A 292 -2.11 15.80 -1.39
CA CYS A 292 -3.14 15.57 -2.39
C CYS A 292 -3.87 16.87 -2.70
N VAL A 293 -4.15 17.07 -3.99
CA VAL A 293 -4.85 18.23 -4.51
C VAL A 293 -5.94 17.77 -5.47
N GLN A 294 -6.96 18.62 -5.68
CA GLN A 294 -7.95 18.36 -6.71
C GLN A 294 -7.29 18.43 -8.11
N PRO A 295 -7.76 17.63 -9.07
CA PRO A 295 -7.40 17.84 -10.47
C PRO A 295 -7.80 19.25 -10.93
N ASP A 296 -6.97 19.88 -11.78
CA ASP A 296 -7.25 21.23 -12.30
C ASP A 296 -8.43 21.24 -13.31
N ALA A 297 -8.78 20.09 -13.86
CA ALA A 297 -9.88 19.90 -14.80
C ALA A 297 -10.42 18.46 -14.74
N ASP A 298 -11.62 18.27 -15.26
CA ASP A 298 -12.20 16.94 -15.45
C ASP A 298 -11.36 16.09 -16.41
N MET A 299 -11.27 14.79 -16.13
CA MET A 299 -10.54 13.82 -16.93
C MET A 299 -11.52 12.76 -17.52
N PRO A 300 -12.45 13.15 -18.41
CA PRO A 300 -13.53 12.28 -18.87
C PRO A 300 -13.07 11.08 -19.72
N LYS A 301 -11.82 11.13 -20.23
CA LYS A 301 -11.21 10.05 -21.03
C LYS A 301 -10.25 9.17 -20.22
N LEU A 302 -10.07 9.45 -18.93
CA LEU A 302 -9.21 8.65 -18.05
C LEU A 302 -10.07 7.55 -17.40
N PRO A 303 -9.94 6.29 -17.81
CA PRO A 303 -10.93 5.27 -17.48
C PRO A 303 -10.67 4.58 -16.13
N VAL A 304 -9.87 5.21 -15.26
CA VAL A 304 -9.41 4.69 -13.96
C VAL A 304 -9.59 5.74 -12.87
N ALA A 305 -9.72 5.25 -11.64
CA ALA A 305 -9.58 6.08 -10.45
C ALA A 305 -8.17 6.66 -10.35
N ARG A 306 -8.06 7.85 -9.75
CA ARG A 306 -6.79 8.57 -9.69
C ARG A 306 -6.67 9.49 -8.48
N ALA A 307 -5.44 9.68 -8.04
CA ALA A 307 -5.04 10.72 -7.09
C ALA A 307 -4.13 11.72 -7.80
N VAL A 308 -4.19 12.98 -7.40
CA VAL A 308 -3.26 14.02 -7.85
C VAL A 308 -2.60 14.60 -6.61
N TRP A 309 -1.28 14.72 -6.61
CA TRP A 309 -0.55 15.25 -5.47
C TRP A 309 0.65 16.09 -5.87
N VAL A 310 1.11 16.89 -4.91
CA VAL A 310 2.40 17.58 -4.94
C VAL A 310 3.30 16.90 -3.90
N PRO A 311 4.40 16.26 -4.31
CA PRO A 311 5.32 15.66 -3.34
C PRO A 311 6.12 16.76 -2.65
N GLN A 312 6.42 16.57 -1.37
CA GLN A 312 7.28 17.49 -0.62
C GLN A 312 8.77 17.16 -0.87
N PRO A 313 9.67 18.16 -0.86
CA PRO A 313 9.38 19.60 -0.74
C PRO A 313 8.83 20.21 -2.05
N ASP A 314 9.13 19.56 -3.18
CA ASP A 314 8.63 19.87 -4.51
C ASP A 314 8.83 18.64 -5.42
N LEU A 315 8.20 18.62 -6.61
CA LEU A 315 8.30 17.51 -7.55
C LEU A 315 9.73 17.15 -7.95
N LYS A 316 10.59 18.14 -8.21
CA LYS A 316 11.94 17.86 -8.71
C LYS A 316 12.80 17.26 -7.61
N THR A 317 12.74 17.84 -6.42
CA THR A 317 13.50 17.36 -5.26
C THR A 317 12.98 16.01 -4.79
N GLY A 318 11.65 15.86 -4.64
CA GLY A 318 11.04 14.62 -4.19
C GLY A 318 11.33 13.45 -5.13
N ALA A 319 11.13 13.63 -6.44
CA ALA A 319 11.43 12.59 -7.43
C ALA A 319 12.93 12.26 -7.49
N ALA A 320 13.81 13.27 -7.43
CA ALA A 320 15.26 13.03 -7.41
C ALA A 320 15.70 12.25 -6.17
N ALA A 321 15.21 12.62 -4.98
CA ALA A 321 15.50 11.90 -3.74
C ALA A 321 15.01 10.44 -3.80
N TRP A 322 13.78 10.21 -4.30
CA TRP A 322 13.21 8.88 -4.48
C TRP A 322 14.09 7.99 -5.39
N ILE A 323 14.53 8.56 -6.53
CA ILE A 323 15.43 7.87 -7.47
C ILE A 323 16.78 7.59 -6.81
N TYR A 324 17.38 8.54 -6.08
CA TYR A 324 18.63 8.30 -5.37
C TYR A 324 18.51 7.22 -4.29
N ALA A 325 17.36 7.11 -3.63
CA ALA A 325 17.08 6.08 -2.64
C ALA A 325 16.81 4.70 -3.27
N GLY A 326 16.49 4.64 -4.57
CA GLY A 326 16.16 3.41 -5.29
C GLY A 326 14.70 2.97 -5.13
N GLY A 327 13.78 3.91 -4.82
CA GLY A 327 12.39 3.57 -4.54
C GLY A 327 11.65 2.98 -5.74
N ALA A 328 10.68 2.10 -5.45
CA ALA A 328 9.85 1.48 -6.47
C ALA A 328 8.87 2.48 -7.11
N HIS A 329 8.34 2.12 -8.28
CA HIS A 329 7.20 2.83 -8.89
C HIS A 329 5.90 2.48 -8.14
N HIS A 330 5.80 1.27 -7.60
CA HIS A 330 4.70 0.88 -6.71
C HIS A 330 4.89 1.41 -5.29
N THR A 331 3.83 2.02 -4.77
CA THR A 331 3.76 2.54 -3.42
C THR A 331 2.50 2.07 -2.70
N ALA A 332 2.60 1.96 -1.39
CA ALA A 332 1.46 1.94 -0.51
C ALA A 332 1.15 3.40 -0.12
N PHE A 333 0.02 3.90 -0.61
CA PHE A 333 -0.45 5.27 -0.39
C PHE A 333 -1.41 5.32 0.80
N SER A 334 -1.29 6.34 1.65
CA SER A 334 -2.24 6.56 2.75
C SER A 334 -2.59 8.02 2.97
N LYS A 335 -3.88 8.25 3.25
CA LYS A 335 -4.40 9.50 3.82
C LYS A 335 -4.70 9.40 5.33
N ALA A 336 -4.61 8.19 5.89
CA ALA A 336 -4.99 7.91 7.27
C ALA A 336 -3.82 8.07 8.25
N ILE A 337 -2.59 7.82 7.78
CA ILE A 337 -1.39 7.80 8.62
C ILE A 337 -0.32 8.76 8.09
N THR A 338 0.66 9.06 8.94
CA THR A 338 1.78 9.97 8.66
C THR A 338 3.11 9.21 8.62
N ALA A 339 4.19 9.90 8.22
CA ALA A 339 5.53 9.32 8.19
C ALA A 339 6.01 8.77 9.56
N GLU A 340 5.52 9.32 10.68
CA GLU A 340 5.85 8.85 12.03
C GLU A 340 5.43 7.39 12.26
N TYR A 341 4.32 6.94 11.68
CA TYR A 341 3.91 5.54 11.76
C TYR A 341 4.92 4.61 11.08
N ILE A 342 5.46 5.07 9.95
CA ILE A 342 6.44 4.32 9.17
C ILE A 342 7.80 4.32 9.87
N GLU A 343 8.16 5.42 10.53
CA GLU A 343 9.33 5.52 11.41
C GLU A 343 9.27 4.51 12.55
N ASP A 344 8.20 4.52 13.33
CA ASP A 344 8.00 3.58 14.44
C ASP A 344 8.05 2.14 13.96
N PHE A 345 7.40 1.83 12.82
CA PHE A 345 7.40 0.50 12.25
C PHE A 345 8.79 0.07 11.77
N SER A 346 9.52 0.95 11.09
CA SER A 346 10.85 0.65 10.57
C SER A 346 11.86 0.42 11.69
N ALA A 347 11.73 1.18 12.79
CA ALA A 347 12.48 0.97 14.03
C ALA A 347 12.18 -0.39 14.66
N MET A 348 10.91 -0.76 14.82
CA MET A 348 10.50 -2.08 15.32
C MET A 348 11.01 -3.23 14.44
N ALA A 349 10.96 -3.05 13.13
CA ALA A 349 11.47 -4.01 12.17
C ALA A 349 13.00 -4.03 12.11
N GLY A 350 13.68 -3.00 12.61
CA GLY A 350 15.13 -2.83 12.52
C GLY A 350 15.62 -2.74 11.07
N ILE A 351 14.95 -1.93 10.24
CA ILE A 351 15.33 -1.66 8.84
C ILE A 351 15.63 -0.18 8.63
N GLU A 352 16.34 0.14 7.56
CA GLU A 352 16.55 1.54 7.18
C GLU A 352 15.23 2.19 6.80
N LEU A 353 14.98 3.38 7.36
CA LEU A 353 14.02 4.34 6.83
C LEU A 353 14.77 5.52 6.22
N VAL A 354 14.33 5.96 5.04
CA VAL A 354 14.65 7.29 4.52
C VAL A 354 13.36 8.07 4.25
N THR A 355 13.33 9.30 4.74
CA THR A 355 12.16 10.18 4.68
C THR A 355 12.40 11.31 3.69
N ILE A 356 11.44 11.52 2.80
CA ILE A 356 11.41 12.62 1.84
C ILE A 356 10.24 13.52 2.20
N ASP A 357 10.53 14.71 2.71
CA ASP A 357 9.58 15.67 3.24
C ASP A 357 9.96 17.12 2.89
N LYS A 358 9.23 18.10 3.44
CA LYS A 358 9.50 19.54 3.24
C LYS A 358 10.92 20.00 3.61
N ASN A 359 11.67 19.26 4.43
CA ASN A 359 13.00 19.63 4.89
C ASN A 359 14.11 18.95 4.07
N THR A 360 13.75 18.10 3.12
CA THR A 360 14.71 17.30 2.37
C THR A 360 15.62 18.17 1.51
N ASN A 361 16.93 18.03 1.74
CA ASN A 361 17.98 18.60 0.90
C ASN A 361 18.75 17.47 0.20
N LEU A 362 18.82 17.48 -1.13
CA LEU A 362 19.45 16.40 -1.91
C LEU A 362 20.91 16.13 -1.54
N THR A 363 21.66 17.15 -1.14
CA THR A 363 23.08 16.97 -0.78
C THR A 363 23.21 16.19 0.51
N ASP A 364 22.42 16.53 1.52
CA ASP A 364 22.46 15.86 2.81
C ASP A 364 21.78 14.51 2.75
N PHE A 365 20.67 14.38 2.02
CA PHE A 365 20.00 13.10 1.75
C PHE A 365 20.96 12.07 1.13
N LYS A 366 21.78 12.48 0.15
CA LYS A 366 22.79 11.59 -0.44
C LYS A 366 23.92 11.22 0.52
N LYS A 367 24.23 12.07 1.51
CA LYS A 367 25.19 11.70 2.56
C LYS A 367 24.57 10.69 3.52
N GLU A 368 23.32 10.93 3.93
CA GLU A 368 22.54 10.03 4.78
C GLU A 368 22.48 8.63 4.19
N LEU A 369 22.12 8.49 2.90
CA LEU A 369 22.11 7.19 2.21
C LEU A 369 23.45 6.45 2.30
N LYS A 370 24.58 7.17 2.21
CA LYS A 370 25.93 6.58 2.30
C LYS A 370 26.30 6.20 3.74
N TRP A 371 25.91 7.03 4.71
CA TRP A 371 26.15 6.74 6.13
C TRP A 371 25.32 5.55 6.60
N ASN A 372 24.05 5.52 6.20
CA ASN A 372 23.13 4.42 6.49
C ASN A 372 23.62 3.11 5.87
N GLU A 373 24.11 3.13 4.62
CA GLU A 373 24.69 1.93 4.00
C GLU A 373 25.75 1.28 4.90
N MET A 374 26.70 2.07 5.39
CA MET A 374 27.73 1.60 6.31
C MET A 374 27.16 1.13 7.65
N TYR A 375 26.22 1.87 8.23
CA TYR A 375 25.59 1.50 9.49
C TYR A 375 24.86 0.15 9.38
N TYR A 376 23.97 -0.02 8.41
CA TYR A 376 23.16 -1.24 8.27
C TYR A 376 23.95 -2.46 7.79
N MET A 377 25.08 -2.27 7.10
CA MET A 377 26.02 -3.37 6.83
C MET A 377 26.70 -3.88 8.11
N LEU A 378 27.02 -2.99 9.05
CA LEU A 378 27.76 -3.33 10.26
C LEU A 378 26.87 -3.70 11.45
N ALA A 379 25.65 -3.15 11.51
CA ALA A 379 24.75 -3.29 12.66
C ALA A 379 24.38 -4.74 12.98
N LYS A 380 24.38 -5.65 12.00
CA LYS A 380 24.11 -7.09 12.22
C LYS A 380 25.28 -7.82 12.91
N GLY A 381 26.50 -7.28 12.86
CA GLY A 381 27.72 -7.92 13.35
C GLY A 381 28.38 -7.25 14.55
N LEU A 382 27.83 -6.11 15.01
CA LEU A 382 28.30 -5.37 16.19
C LEU A 382 27.47 -5.74 17.41
#